data_AF-A0A416D8I3-F1
#
_entry.id   AF-A0A416D8I3-F1
#
_cell.length_a   1.000
_cell.length_b   1.000
_cell.length_c   1.000
_cell.angle_alpha   90.00
_cell.angle_beta   90.00
_cell.angle_gamma   90.00
#
_symmetry.space_group_name_H-M   'P 1'
#
loop_
_entity.id
_entity.type
_entity.pdbx_description
1 polymer ?
#
loop_
_entity_poly.entity_id
_entity_poly.type
_entity_poly.pdbx_seq_one_letter_code
_entity_poly.pdbx_strand_id
1 'polypeptide(L)' 'MKIAVLYQAHELKGLVRIDCRAAADGTYYMFDFDLKPNLTGAAQPHRMNQDCLTMISAEAQCWTYFDLLRAMPDNRWQL' A
#
# COMPACT_ATOMS: atom_id res chain seq x y z
N MET A 1 -9.40 13.33 -0.29
CA MET A 1 -8.85 12.13 -0.94
C MET A 1 -9.89 11.01 -0.87
N LYS A 2 -10.54 10.67 -2.00
CA LYS A 2 -11.61 9.65 -2.08
C LYS A 2 -11.15 8.21 -1.73
N ILE A 3 -9.84 8.00 -1.52
CA ILE A 3 -9.24 6.71 -1.15
C ILE A 3 -9.67 6.25 0.25
N ALA A 4 -9.92 7.17 1.20
CA ALA A 4 -10.39 6.81 2.53
C ALA A 4 -11.79 6.15 2.55
N VAL A 5 -12.59 6.36 1.50
CA VAL A 5 -13.99 5.89 1.43
C VAL A 5 -14.09 4.40 1.07
N LEU A 6 -13.10 3.82 0.39
CA LEU A 6 -13.12 2.40 0.01
C LEU A 6 -12.88 1.46 1.19
N TYR A 7 -12.07 1.86 2.18
CA TYR A 7 -11.83 1.05 3.38
C TYR A 7 -13.10 0.84 4.20
N GLN A 8 -13.94 1.87 4.31
CA GLN A 8 -15.19 1.80 5.08
C GLN A 8 -16.30 0.98 4.39
N ALA A 9 -16.26 0.83 3.07
CA ALA A 9 -17.33 0.16 2.32
C ALA A 9 -17.23 -1.39 2.31
N HIS A 10 -16.05 -1.95 2.60
CA HIS A 10 -15.76 -3.37 2.29
C HIS A 10 -15.12 -4.17 3.43
N GLU A 11 -15.15 -3.70 4.68
CA GLU A 11 -14.56 -4.39 5.85
C GLU A 11 -13.16 -4.96 5.58
N LEU A 12 -12.35 -4.22 4.83
CA LEU A 12 -11.07 -4.73 4.32
C LEU A 12 -10.15 -5.12 5.49
N LYS A 13 -9.65 -6.34 5.43
CA LYS A 13 -8.65 -6.89 6.36
C LYS A 13 -7.38 -7.21 5.58
N GLY A 14 -6.24 -6.87 6.17
CA GLY A 14 -4.93 -6.99 5.54
C GLY A 14 -4.52 -5.79 4.68
N LEU A 15 -3.35 -5.89 4.06
CA LEU A 15 -2.76 -4.84 3.24
C LEU A 15 -3.26 -4.93 1.80
N VAL A 16 -3.69 -3.79 1.26
CA VAL A 16 -4.05 -3.62 -0.15
C VAL A 16 -3.32 -2.43 -0.73
N ARG A 17 -3.07 -2.42 -2.04
CA ARG A 17 -2.59 -1.24 -2.78
C ARG A 17 -3.69 -0.73 -3.70
N ILE A 18 -3.93 0.58 -3.65
CA ILE A 18 -4.86 1.28 -4.54
C ILE A 18 -4.01 2.13 -5.47
N ASP A 19 -3.92 1.75 -6.74
CA ASP A 19 -3.20 2.55 -7.72
C ASP A 19 -4.15 3.59 -8.32
N CYS A 20 -3.71 4.85 -8.28
CA CYS A 20 -4.50 5.99 -8.69
C CYS A 20 -3.72 6.92 -9.61
N ARG A 21 -4.46 7.68 -10.44
CA ARG A 21 -3.92 8.67 -11.37
C ARG A 21 -4.66 9.99 -11.18
N ALA A 22 -3.90 11.08 -11.11
CA ALA A 22 -4.47 12.42 -11.11
C ALA A 22 -4.98 12.79 -12.52
N ALA A 23 -6.18 13.35 -12.60
CA ALA A 23 -6.65 14.06 -13.77
C ALA A 23 -6.06 15.47 -13.83
N ALA A 24 -6.34 16.20 -14.92
CA ALA A 24 -5.81 17.55 -15.15
C ALA A 24 -6.23 18.56 -14.06
N ASP A 25 -7.35 18.31 -13.37
CA ASP A 25 -7.86 19.11 -12.26
C ASP A 25 -7.27 18.72 -10.89
N GLY A 26 -6.32 17.77 -10.85
CA GLY A 26 -5.73 17.24 -9.62
C GLY A 26 -6.60 16.20 -8.90
N THR A 27 -7.78 15.86 -9.42
CA THR A 27 -8.62 14.79 -8.85
C THR A 27 -7.98 13.43 -9.14
N TYR A 28 -7.75 12.64 -8.10
CA TYR A 28 -7.25 11.27 -8.24
C TYR A 28 -8.38 10.26 -8.49
N TYR A 29 -8.21 9.46 -9.53
CA TYR A 29 -9.07 8.34 -9.89
C TYR A 29 -8.33 7.02 -9.75
N MET A 30 -8.97 6.05 -9.13
CA MET A 30 -8.45 4.69 -9.01
C MET A 30 -8.55 3.98 -10.35
N PHE A 31 -7.50 3.22 -10.71
CA PHE A 31 -7.52 2.40 -11.93
C PHE A 31 -7.11 0.94 -11.67
N ASP A 32 -6.52 0.63 -10.51
CA ASP A 32 -6.21 -0.75 -10.12
C ASP A 32 -6.38 -0.97 -8.61
N PHE A 33 -6.76 -2.19 -8.24
CA PHE A 33 -6.91 -2.66 -6.86
C PHE A 33 -6.12 -3.95 -6.65
N ASP A 34 -4.97 -3.85 -5.99
CA ASP A 34 -4.12 -5.00 -5.71
C ASP A 34 -4.39 -5.50 -4.29
N LEU A 35 -5.14 -6.60 -4.19
CA LEU A 35 -5.47 -7.28 -2.93
C LEU A 35 -4.27 -8.01 -2.31
N LYS A 36 -3.20 -8.24 -3.08
CA LYS A 36 -1.98 -8.90 -2.62
C LYS A 36 -0.77 -8.14 -3.17
N PRO A 37 -0.54 -6.91 -2.69
CA PRO A 37 0.49 -6.08 -3.26
C PRO A 37 1.88 -6.69 -3.08
N ASN A 38 2.77 -6.37 -4.01
CA ASN A 38 4.18 -6.75 -3.85
C ASN A 38 4.76 -6.10 -2.60
N LEU A 39 5.58 -6.87 -1.88
CA LEU A 39 6.26 -6.46 -0.64
C LEU A 39 7.78 -6.54 -0.77
N THR A 40 8.28 -6.65 -2.00
CA THR A 40 9.72 -6.75 -2.24
C THR A 40 10.37 -5.45 -1.79
N GLY A 41 11.09 -5.51 -0.67
CA GLY A 41 12.01 -4.45 -0.27
C GLY A 41 13.26 -4.47 -1.16
N ALA A 42 14.04 -3.40 -1.10
CA ALA A 42 15.32 -3.25 -1.77
C ALA A 42 16.41 -4.17 -1.17
N ALA A 43 16.22 -5.49 -1.27
CA ALA A 43 17.07 -6.52 -0.65
C ALA A 43 18.14 -7.08 -1.60
N GLN A 44 18.07 -6.76 -2.89
CA GLN A 44 19.09 -7.18 -3.83
C GLN A 44 20.27 -6.18 -3.80
N PRO A 45 21.53 -6.65 -3.67
CA PRO A 45 22.70 -5.77 -3.54
C PRO A 45 22.86 -4.71 -4.64
N HIS A 46 22.31 -4.98 -5.84
CA HIS A 46 22.36 -4.07 -7.00
C HIS A 46 21.08 -3.24 -7.19
N ARG A 47 20.10 -3.34 -6.27
CA ARG A 47 18.80 -2.66 -6.33
C ARG A 47 18.40 -2.09 -4.98
N MET A 48 19.38 -1.60 -4.21
CA MET A 48 19.18 -1.06 -2.87
C MET A 48 18.29 0.20 -2.81
N ASN A 49 17.94 0.78 -3.97
CA ASN A 49 17.05 1.94 -4.10
C ASN A 49 15.78 1.64 -4.94
N GLN A 50 15.46 0.37 -5.19
CA GLN A 50 14.29 -0.03 -5.99
C GLN A 50 13.24 -0.71 -5.12
N ASP A 51 12.68 0.04 -4.19
CA ASP A 51 11.55 -0.42 -3.43
C ASP A 51 10.29 -0.57 -4.31
N CYS A 52 9.47 -1.57 -4.00
CA CYS A 52 8.16 -1.69 -4.63
C CYS A 52 7.25 -0.50 -4.27
N LEU A 53 6.21 -0.25 -5.09
CA LEU A 53 5.28 0.87 -4.88
C LEU A 53 4.65 0.88 -3.48
N THR A 54 4.42 -0.30 -2.90
CA THR A 54 3.92 -0.46 -1.53
C THR A 54 4.88 0.12 -0.50
N MET A 55 6.18 -0.14 -0.66
CA MET A 55 7.21 0.35 0.24
C MET A 55 7.47 1.84 0.06
N ILE A 56 7.46 2.35 -1.17
CA ILE A 56 7.52 3.79 -1.43
C ILE A 56 6.34 4.52 -0.76
N SER A 57 5.14 3.93 -0.81
CA SER A 57 3.95 4.51 -0.16
C SER A 57 4.04 4.47 1.37
N ALA A 58 4.60 3.39 1.93
CA ALA A 58 4.82 3.24 3.37
C ALA A 58 5.87 4.23 3.90
N GLU A 59 6.98 4.41 3.17
CA GLU A 59 8.02 5.38 3.51
C GLU A 59 7.48 6.81 3.54
N ALA A 60 6.58 7.17 2.61
CA ALA A 60 5.89 8.46 2.62
C ALA A 60 5.01 8.68 3.87
N GLN A 61 4.66 7.60 4.59
CA GLN A 61 3.99 7.62 5.90
C GLN A 61 4.97 7.38 7.06
N CYS A 62 6.27 7.48 6.81
CA CYS A 62 7.36 7.22 7.76
C CYS A 62 7.38 5.78 8.31
N TRP A 63 6.87 4.80 7.57
CA TRP A 63 6.92 3.39 7.95
C TRP A 63 8.14 2.70 7.34
N THR A 64 8.85 1.93 8.15
CA THR A 64 9.86 0.99 7.65
C THR A 64 9.19 -0.28 7.11
N TYR A 65 9.95 -1.09 6.36
CA TYR A 65 9.50 -2.42 5.94
C TYR A 65 9.02 -3.28 7.11
N PHE A 66 9.73 -3.22 8.24
CA PHE A 66 9.38 -3.99 9.43
C PHE A 66 8.13 -3.47 10.14
N ASP A 67 7.85 -2.17 10.09
CA ASP A 67 6.60 -1.62 10.63
C ASP A 67 5.40 -2.11 9.85
N LEU A 68 5.51 -2.10 8.52
CA LEU A 68 4.49 -2.62 7.62
C LEU A 68 4.24 -4.12 7.83
N LEU A 69 5.29 -4.93 8.02
CA LEU A 69 5.14 -6.34 8.38
C LEU A 69 4.49 -6.55 9.75
N ARG A 70 4.82 -5.74 10.76
CA ARG A 70 4.22 -5.83 12.10
C ARG A 70 2.74 -5.48 12.11
N ALA A 71 2.31 -4.55 11.26
CA ALA A 71 0.92 -4.16 11.15
C ALA A 71 0.03 -5.26 10.53
N MET A 72 0.58 -6.16 9.71
CA MET A 72 -0.23 -7.16 9.00
C MET A 72 -0.92 -8.17 9.93
N PRO A 73 -0.23 -8.82 10.90
CA PRO A 73 -0.87 -9.69 11.87
C PRO A 73 -2.01 -9.00 12.64
N ASP A 74 -1.85 -7.73 13.01
CA ASP A 74 -2.87 -7.00 13.76
C ASP A 74 -4.16 -6.77 12.94
N ASN A 75 -4.04 -6.79 11.62
CA ASN A 75 -5.13 -6.60 10.67
C ASN A 75 -5.63 -7.91 10.04
N ARG A 76 -5.23 -9.07 10.56
CA ARG A 76 -5.69 -10.39 10.10
C ARG A 76 -7.15 -10.65 10.48
N TRP A 77 -7.78 -11.59 9.79
CA TRP A 77 -9.06 -12.16 10.23
C TRP A 77 -8.85 -12.93 11.54
N GLN A 78 -9.69 -12.64 12.54
CA GLN A 78 -9.75 -13.43 13.77
C GLN A 78 -10.71 -14.61 13.53
N LEU A 79 -10.24 -15.82 13.86
CA LEU A 79 -11.07 -17.03 13.88
C LEU A 79 -11.91 -17.08 15.16
#